data_AF-F4IKY1-F1
#
_entry.id   AF-F4IKY1-F1
#
_cell.length_a   1.000
_cell.length_b   1.000
_cell.length_c   1.000
_cell.angle_alpha   90.00
_cell.angle_beta   90.00
_cell.angle_gamma   90.00
#
_symmetry.space_group_name_H-M   'P 1'
#
loop_
_entity.id
_entity.type
_entity.pdbx_description
1 polymer ?
#
loop_
_entity_poly.entity_id
_entity_poly.type
_entity_poly.pdbx_seq_one_letter_code
_entity_poly.pdbx_strand_id
1 'polypeptide(L)'
;MRKLNPLLKRGLKAIENGDLLKILQSEIRHEISHPRFQGVETGSLGDFKLDWDSPESQDIVLKRQFDSGEKVVVSALLQPEPIELEDDLVFPREAHAKVCIKKPGLSSILQFHCRVYESGSGSSHFDIESAYFIRSFVSAPSSTYGDHFFRSQTTQCTGAIPNI
;
A
#
# COMPACT_ATOMS: atom_id res chain seq x y z
N MET A 1 -10.08 26.49 40.38
CA MET A 1 -9.91 26.95 38.97
C MET A 1 -8.60 26.39 38.42
N ARG A 2 -8.63 25.48 37.43
CA ARG A 2 -7.42 24.95 36.77
C ARG A 2 -6.95 25.96 35.72
N LYS A 3 -5.71 26.47 35.84
CA LYS A 3 -5.12 27.38 34.84
C LYS A 3 -4.89 26.60 33.54
N LEU A 4 -5.59 26.97 32.47
CA LEU A 4 -5.33 26.45 31.13
C LEU A 4 -3.93 26.87 30.66
N ASN A 5 -3.18 25.90 30.16
CA ASN A 5 -1.81 26.04 29.67
C ASN A 5 -1.77 27.14 28.58
N PRO A 6 -0.82 28.10 28.58
CA PRO A 6 -0.77 29.20 27.60
C PRO A 6 -0.75 28.75 26.13
N LEU A 7 -0.22 27.56 25.83
CA LEU A 7 -0.27 26.94 24.49
C LEU A 7 -1.71 26.62 24.06
N LEU A 8 -2.53 26.07 24.96
CA LEU A 8 -3.95 25.80 24.69
C LEU A 8 -4.74 27.08 24.44
N LYS A 9 -4.42 28.17 25.16
CA LYS A 9 -5.05 29.47 24.91
C LYS A 9 -4.69 30.06 23.55
N ARG A 10 -3.45 29.88 23.09
CA ARG A 10 -3.04 30.30 21.73
C ARG A 10 -3.71 29.46 20.65
N GLY A 11 -3.78 28.14 20.83
CA GLY A 11 -4.49 27.25 19.91
C GLY A 11 -5.97 27.60 19.78
N LEU A 12 -6.66 27.83 20.90
CA LEU A 12 -8.07 28.25 20.91
C LEU A 12 -8.27 29.60 20.21
N LYS A 13 -7.39 30.59 20.43
CA LYS A 13 -7.45 31.88 19.73
C LYS A 13 -7.22 31.76 18.22
N ALA A 14 -6.31 30.91 17.78
CA ALA A 14 -6.06 30.68 16.35
C ALA A 14 -7.26 30.03 15.64
N ILE A 15 -8.02 29.21 16.37
CA ILE A 15 -9.30 28.63 15.91
C ILE A 15 -10.38 29.73 15.87
N GLU A 16 -10.53 30.51 16.94
CA GLU A 16 -11.52 31.61 17.03
C GLU A 16 -11.30 32.68 15.96
N ASN A 17 -10.05 33.00 15.62
CA ASN A 17 -9.71 33.99 14.60
C ASN A 17 -9.82 33.47 13.16
N GLY A 18 -10.10 32.16 12.98
CA GLY A 18 -10.14 31.52 11.67
C GLY A 18 -8.76 31.43 10.99
N ASP A 19 -7.67 31.71 11.69
CA ASP A 19 -6.31 31.65 11.15
C ASP A 19 -5.93 30.21 10.80
N LEU A 20 -6.33 29.24 11.63
CA LEU A 20 -6.15 27.81 11.33
C LEU A 20 -6.89 27.41 10.06
N LEU A 21 -8.12 27.90 9.87
CA LEU A 21 -8.91 27.60 8.67
C LEU A 21 -8.24 28.16 7.41
N LYS A 22 -7.70 29.38 7.48
CA LYS A 22 -6.96 30.00 6.38
C LYS A 22 -5.71 29.20 6.00
N ILE A 23 -4.95 28.75 7.00
CA ILE A 23 -3.76 27.91 6.78
C ILE A 23 -4.15 26.59 6.14
N LEU A 24 -5.14 25.86 6.68
CA LEU A 24 -5.60 24.60 6.08
C LEU A 24 -6.09 24.80 4.64
N GLN A 25 -6.81 25.90 4.37
CA GLN A 25 -7.25 26.23 3.03
C GLN A 25 -6.09 26.58 2.09
N SER A 26 -5.04 27.26 2.56
CA SER A 26 -3.86 27.53 1.73
C SER A 26 -3.08 26.27 1.43
N GLU A 27 -2.88 25.38 2.42
CA GLU A 27 -2.21 24.09 2.21
C GLU A 27 -3.01 23.19 1.25
N ILE A 28 -4.33 23.06 1.42
CA ILE A 28 -5.17 22.29 0.50
C ILE A 28 -5.09 22.85 -0.93
N ARG A 29 -5.15 24.18 -1.08
CA ARG A 29 -5.00 24.81 -2.41
C ARG A 29 -3.63 24.54 -3.01
N HIS A 30 -2.58 24.62 -2.19
CA HIS A 30 -1.20 24.37 -2.61
C HIS A 30 -1.03 22.93 -3.14
N GLU A 31 -1.50 21.93 -2.39
CA GLU A 31 -1.48 20.52 -2.79
C GLU A 31 -2.29 20.25 -4.05
N ILE A 32 -3.46 20.87 -4.19
CA ILE A 32 -4.30 20.74 -5.40
C ILE A 32 -3.62 21.39 -6.62
N SER A 33 -2.95 22.54 -6.45
CA SER A 33 -2.27 23.23 -7.54
C SER A 33 -0.94 22.59 -7.95
N HIS A 34 -0.35 21.77 -7.08
CA HIS A 34 0.93 21.10 -7.30
C HIS A 34 0.81 19.58 -7.08
N PRO A 35 0.09 18.86 -7.96
CA PRO A 35 -0.11 17.43 -7.80
C PRO A 35 1.18 16.65 -8.09
N ARG A 36 2.03 16.48 -7.07
CA ARG A 36 3.37 15.86 -7.19
C ARG A 36 3.38 14.48 -7.85
N PHE A 37 2.33 13.69 -7.64
CA PHE A 37 2.24 12.29 -8.08
C PHE A 37 1.40 12.09 -9.35
N GLN A 38 0.86 13.15 -9.95
CA GLN A 38 -0.01 13.02 -11.12
C GLN A 38 0.82 12.83 -12.40
N GLY A 39 0.48 11.81 -13.20
CA GLY A 39 1.12 11.55 -14.49
C GLY A 39 2.51 10.91 -14.39
N VAL A 40 2.89 10.41 -13.21
CA VAL A 40 4.18 9.76 -12.97
C VAL A 40 4.11 8.23 -13.14
N GLU A 41 3.01 7.71 -13.69
CA GLU A 41 2.82 6.27 -13.88
C GLU A 41 3.94 5.66 -14.72
N THR A 42 4.73 4.78 -14.11
CA THR A 42 5.84 4.08 -14.77
C THR A 42 5.34 2.77 -15.38
N GLY A 43 4.86 2.84 -16.62
CA GLY A 43 4.52 1.66 -17.42
C GLY A 43 3.03 1.29 -17.40
N SER A 44 2.73 0.07 -17.82
CA SER A 44 1.35 -0.43 -17.96
C SER A 44 1.08 -1.54 -16.96
N LEU A 45 -0.09 -1.49 -16.32
CA LEU A 45 -0.58 -2.56 -15.43
C LEU A 45 -0.91 -3.87 -16.19
N GLY A 46 -0.90 -3.87 -17.52
CA GLY A 46 -1.31 -5.02 -18.33
C GLY A 46 -2.76 -5.41 -18.02
N ASP A 47 -3.03 -6.72 -17.89
CA ASP A 47 -4.38 -7.22 -17.60
C ASP A 47 -4.71 -7.29 -16.09
N PHE A 48 -3.90 -6.66 -15.22
CA PHE A 48 -4.26 -6.53 -13.81
C PHE A 48 -5.46 -5.60 -13.66
N LYS A 49 -6.44 -6.02 -12.87
CA LYS A 49 -7.63 -5.25 -12.53
C LYS A 49 -7.53 -4.77 -11.10
N LEU A 50 -7.87 -3.51 -10.87
CA LEU A 50 -8.05 -2.97 -9.53
C LEU A 50 -9.28 -3.61 -8.89
N ASP A 51 -9.04 -4.30 -7.78
CA ASP A 51 -10.07 -4.96 -6.98
C ASP A 51 -10.43 -4.14 -5.73
N TRP A 52 -9.43 -3.46 -5.14
CA TRP A 52 -9.61 -2.60 -3.98
C TRP A 52 -8.67 -1.40 -4.05
N ASP A 53 -9.20 -0.23 -3.73
CA ASP A 53 -8.48 1.02 -3.52
C ASP A 53 -9.32 1.86 -2.55
N SER A 54 -8.90 1.92 -1.29
CA SER A 54 -9.59 2.70 -0.27
C SER A 54 -8.68 3.79 0.28
N PRO A 55 -9.13 5.06 0.30
CA PRO A 55 -8.36 6.17 0.85
C PRO A 55 -8.12 6.02 2.36
N GLU A 56 -8.93 5.21 3.06
CA GLU A 56 -8.82 4.99 4.50
C GLU A 56 -7.68 4.04 4.86
N SER A 57 -7.48 2.99 4.08
CA SER A 57 -6.47 1.96 4.34
C SER A 57 -5.14 2.22 3.65
N GLN A 58 -5.11 3.11 2.65
CA GLN A 58 -3.93 3.45 1.85
C GLN A 58 -3.30 2.22 1.17
N ASP A 59 -4.10 1.17 0.99
CA ASP A 59 -3.72 -0.05 0.29
C ASP A 59 -4.50 -0.22 -1.01
N ILE A 60 -3.81 -0.82 -1.97
CA ILE A 60 -4.39 -1.21 -3.25
C ILE A 60 -4.31 -2.72 -3.38
N VAL A 61 -5.30 -3.31 -4.05
CA VAL A 61 -5.30 -4.73 -4.41
C VAL A 61 -5.54 -4.85 -5.90
N LEU A 62 -4.57 -5.43 -6.60
CA LEU A 62 -4.63 -5.78 -8.00
C LEU A 62 -4.83 -7.29 -8.15
N LYS A 63 -5.69 -7.70 -9.07
CA LYS A 63 -5.93 -9.11 -9.39
C LYS A 63 -5.79 -9.37 -10.88
N ARG A 64 -5.18 -10.51 -11.21
CA ARG A 64 -5.13 -11.04 -12.56
C ARG A 64 -5.39 -12.54 -12.55
N GLN A 65 -6.19 -13.00 -13.51
CA GLN A 65 -6.35 -14.41 -13.80
C GLN A 65 -5.77 -14.69 -15.19
N PHE A 66 -4.91 -15.69 -15.29
CA PHE A 66 -4.27 -16.11 -16.52
C PHE A 66 -5.08 -17.22 -17.21
N ASP A 67 -4.90 -17.39 -18.51
CA ASP A 67 -5.56 -18.45 -19.30
C ASP A 67 -5.21 -19.85 -18.80
N SER A 68 -4.05 -20.01 -18.16
CA SER A 68 -3.64 -21.24 -17.48
C SER A 68 -4.52 -21.59 -16.27
N GLY A 69 -5.40 -20.69 -15.82
CA GLY A 69 -6.19 -20.81 -14.60
C GLY A 69 -5.47 -20.31 -13.35
N GLU A 70 -4.22 -19.85 -13.47
CA GLU A 70 -3.48 -19.24 -12.36
C GLU A 70 -4.09 -17.89 -11.97
N LYS A 71 -4.17 -17.63 -10.66
CA LYS A 71 -4.62 -16.36 -10.11
C LYS A 71 -3.46 -15.69 -9.37
N VAL A 72 -3.18 -14.45 -9.74
CA VAL A 72 -2.19 -13.60 -9.08
C VAL A 72 -2.91 -12.42 -8.44
N VAL A 73 -2.62 -12.19 -7.16
CA VAL A 73 -3.10 -11.05 -6.39
C VAL A 73 -1.89 -10.29 -5.89
N VAL A 74 -1.87 -8.98 -6.12
CA VAL A 74 -0.83 -8.08 -5.62
C VAL A 74 -1.52 -7.08 -4.72
N SER A 75 -1.19 -7.08 -3.44
CA SER A 75 -1.60 -6.02 -2.52
C SER A 75 -0.42 -5.14 -2.19
N ALA A 76 -0.56 -3.81 -2.23
CA ALA A 76 0.50 -2.89 -1.84
C ALA A 76 -0.03 -1.86 -0.86
N LEU A 77 0.72 -1.62 0.21
CA LEU A 77 0.45 -0.59 1.20
C LEU A 77 1.56 0.47 1.11
N LEU A 78 1.17 1.71 0.89
CA LEU A 78 2.11 2.83 0.84
C LEU A 78 2.58 3.16 2.26
N GLN A 79 3.90 3.32 2.43
CA GLN A 79 4.47 3.84 3.66
C GLN A 79 4.17 5.34 3.80
N PRO A 80 4.11 5.86 5.04
CA PRO A 80 4.07 7.29 5.28
C PRO A 80 5.24 8.00 4.60
N GLU A 81 5.01 9.23 4.15
CA GLU A 81 6.06 10.06 3.60
C GLU A 81 7.10 10.39 4.68
N PRO A 82 8.40 10.21 4.40
CA PRO A 82 9.45 10.65 5.31
C PRO A 82 9.31 12.14 5.60
N ILE A 83 9.49 12.55 6.87
CA ILE A 83 9.38 13.96 7.30
C ILE A 83 10.57 14.78 6.76
N GLU A 84 11.68 14.11 6.45
CA GLU A 84 12.89 14.69 5.89
C GLU A 84 12.95 14.31 4.40
N LEU A 85 12.46 15.18 3.53
CA LEU A 85 12.67 15.04 2.09
C LEU A 85 13.44 16.23 1.56
N GLU A 86 14.51 15.92 0.84
CA GLU A 86 15.02 16.82 -0.19
C GLU A 86 13.93 16.93 -1.28
N ASP A 87 13.65 18.15 -1.74
CA ASP A 87 12.53 18.50 -2.64
C ASP A 87 12.56 17.80 -4.02
N ASP A 88 13.55 16.93 -4.29
CA ASP A 88 13.86 16.39 -5.61
C ASP A 88 13.40 14.92 -5.82
N LEU A 89 12.79 14.25 -4.83
CA LEU A 89 12.29 12.88 -5.01
C LEU A 89 10.86 12.86 -5.56
N VAL A 90 10.70 12.22 -6.71
CA VAL A 90 9.40 12.08 -7.40
C VAL A 90 8.54 11.00 -6.73
N PHE A 91 9.16 9.97 -6.14
CA PHE A 91 8.53 8.87 -5.40
C PHE A 91 9.20 8.65 -4.04
N PRO A 92 9.00 9.55 -3.07
CA PRO A 92 9.63 9.43 -1.75
C PRO A 92 9.04 8.29 -0.89
N ARG A 93 7.94 7.68 -1.33
CA ARG A 93 7.18 6.71 -0.53
C ARG A 93 7.55 5.29 -0.95
N GLU A 94 8.12 4.56 -0.02
CA GLU A 94 8.26 3.11 -0.14
C GLU A 94 6.88 2.43 -0.08
N ALA A 95 6.78 1.23 -0.64
CA ALA A 95 5.58 0.41 -0.53
C ALA A 95 5.96 -1.00 -0.06
N HIS A 96 5.18 -1.55 0.87
CA HIS A 96 5.22 -2.98 1.15
C HIS A 96 4.17 -3.67 0.32
N ALA A 97 4.62 -4.55 -0.56
CA ALA A 97 3.77 -5.35 -1.42
C ALA A 97 3.72 -6.81 -0.96
N LYS A 98 2.60 -7.47 -1.21
CA LYS A 98 2.46 -8.93 -1.08
C LYS A 98 1.95 -9.47 -2.40
N VAL A 99 2.67 -10.44 -2.95
CA VAL A 99 2.31 -11.11 -4.20
C VAL A 99 1.87 -12.52 -3.87
N CYS A 100 0.60 -12.83 -4.08
CA CYS A 100 0.00 -14.13 -3.85
C CYS A 100 -0.31 -14.81 -5.18
N ILE A 101 0.16 -16.05 -5.34
CA ILE A 101 -0.02 -16.87 -6.53
C ILE A 101 -0.78 -18.14 -6.14
N LYS A 102 -1.90 -18.39 -6.81
CA LYS A 102 -2.69 -19.61 -6.68
C LYS A 102 -2.74 -20.34 -8.02
N LYS A 103 -2.18 -21.55 -8.05
CA LYS A 103 -2.27 -22.45 -9.20
C LYS A 103 -3.65 -23.14 -9.25
N PRO A 104 -4.18 -23.43 -10.44
CA PRO A 104 -5.40 -24.23 -10.57
C PRO A 104 -5.18 -25.64 -10.00
N GLY A 105 -6.21 -26.20 -9.35
CA GLY A 105 -6.15 -27.55 -8.79
C GLY A 105 -5.33 -27.69 -7.51
N LEU A 106 -4.59 -26.67 -7.07
CA LEU A 106 -3.89 -26.66 -5.80
C LEU A 106 -4.69 -25.91 -4.73
N SER A 107 -4.75 -26.49 -3.54
CA SER A 107 -5.30 -25.84 -2.33
C SER A 107 -4.22 -25.03 -1.60
N SER A 108 -3.19 -24.57 -2.29
CA SER A 108 -2.08 -23.83 -1.70
C SER A 108 -1.81 -22.55 -2.45
N ILE A 109 -1.20 -21.60 -1.76
CA ILE A 109 -0.86 -20.28 -2.25
C ILE A 109 0.61 -20.04 -1.97
N LEU A 110 1.33 -19.54 -2.96
CA LEU A 110 2.66 -19.02 -2.77
C LEU A 110 2.55 -17.51 -2.55
N GLN A 111 3.08 -17.02 -1.43
CA GLN A 111 3.04 -15.62 -1.07
C GLN A 111 4.46 -15.07 -0.95
N PHE A 112 4.73 -13.96 -1.62
CA PHE A 112 5.96 -13.19 -1.46
C PHE A 112 5.65 -11.90 -0.72
N HIS A 113 6.53 -11.50 0.19
CA HIS A 113 6.52 -10.16 0.76
C HIS A 113 7.64 -9.40 0.07
N CYS A 114 7.29 -8.25 -0.48
CA CYS A 114 8.18 -7.44 -1.28
C CYS A 114 8.21 -6.02 -0.73
N ARG A 115 9.32 -5.34 -0.92
CA ARG A 115 9.47 -3.91 -0.69
C ARG A 115 9.73 -3.24 -2.01
N VAL A 116 9.08 -2.12 -2.28
CA VAL A 116 9.25 -1.30 -3.49
C VAL A 116 9.69 0.08 -3.05
N TYR A 117 10.72 0.63 -3.69
CA TYR A 117 11.32 1.92 -3.34
C TYR A 117 11.95 2.60 -4.56
N GLU A 118 12.09 3.92 -4.52
CA GLU A 118 12.78 4.69 -5.56
C GLU A 118 14.30 4.66 -5.35
N SER A 119 15.07 4.62 -6.45
CA SER A 119 16.54 4.61 -6.44
C SER A 119 17.17 5.93 -6.92
N GLY A 120 16.48 7.06 -6.72
CA GLY A 120 17.00 8.41 -7.03
C GLY A 120 17.21 8.72 -8.52
N SER A 121 16.82 7.83 -9.44
CA SER A 121 16.95 8.01 -10.90
C SER A 121 15.60 8.04 -11.63
N GLY A 122 14.50 8.26 -10.90
CA GLY A 122 13.14 8.13 -11.43
C GLY A 122 12.74 6.70 -11.75
N SER A 123 13.54 5.71 -11.32
CA SER A 123 13.22 4.29 -11.41
C SER A 123 12.90 3.70 -10.04
N SER A 124 11.92 2.81 -10.01
CA SER A 124 11.59 1.98 -8.84
C SER A 124 12.37 0.66 -8.87
N HIS A 125 12.90 0.26 -7.72
CA HIS A 125 13.39 -1.10 -7.46
C HIS A 125 12.41 -1.87 -6.57
N PHE A 126 12.53 -3.19 -6.59
CA PHE A 126 11.82 -4.05 -5.66
C PHE A 126 12.74 -5.14 -5.10
N ASP A 127 12.55 -5.46 -3.84
CA ASP A 127 13.22 -6.55 -3.14
C ASP A 127 12.19 -7.57 -2.66
N ILE A 128 12.52 -8.87 -2.75
CA ILE A 128 11.72 -9.93 -2.12
C ILE A 128 12.29 -10.18 -0.73
N GLU A 129 11.59 -9.71 0.30
CA GLU A 129 12.02 -9.84 1.69
C GLU A 129 11.82 -11.27 2.20
N SER A 130 10.76 -11.94 1.74
CA SER A 130 10.46 -13.32 2.14
C SER A 130 9.47 -14.03 1.22
N ALA A 131 9.47 -15.35 1.27
CA ALA A 131 8.51 -16.22 0.60
C ALA A 131 7.88 -17.23 1.57
N TYR A 132 6.59 -17.46 1.39
CA TYR A 132 5.77 -18.33 2.21
C TYR A 132 4.94 -19.25 1.33
N PHE A 133 4.92 -20.53 1.68
CA PHE A 133 3.97 -21.48 1.12
C PHE A 133 2.81 -21.68 2.10
N ILE A 134 1.65 -21.17 1.73
CA ILE A 134 0.44 -21.22 2.55
C ILE A 134 -0.45 -22.35 2.04
N ARG A 135 -0.53 -23.42 2.83
CA ARG A 135 -1.47 -24.51 2.54
C ARG A 135 -2.83 -24.13 3.10
N SER A 136 -3.83 -23.98 2.22
CA SER A 136 -5.22 -23.86 2.66
C SER A 136 -5.66 -25.22 3.17
N PHE A 137 -5.84 -25.32 4.48
CA PHE A 137 -6.62 -26.39 5.07
C PHE A 137 -8.09 -25.93 5.07
N VAL A 138 -8.97 -26.84 4.69
CA VAL A 138 -10.43 -26.71 4.62
C VAL A 138 -10.98 -26.25 3.27
N SER A 139 -11.29 -27.27 2.45
CA SER A 139 -12.48 -27.28 1.62
C SER A 139 -13.73 -26.98 2.46
N ALA A 140 -14.32 -25.80 2.32
CA ALA A 140 -15.71 -25.58 2.71
C ALA A 140 -16.52 -25.29 1.44
N PRO A 141 -17.67 -25.97 1.22
CA PRO A 141 -18.51 -25.73 0.07
C PRO A 141 -19.13 -24.33 0.15
N SER A 142 -19.31 -23.73 -1.02
CA SER A 142 -19.88 -22.42 -1.25
C SER A 142 -21.04 -22.07 -0.30
N SER A 143 -20.87 -21.04 0.52
CA SER A 143 -21.99 -20.22 0.96
C SER A 143 -21.59 -18.76 0.91
N THR A 144 -22.54 -17.98 0.42
CA THR A 144 -22.50 -16.56 0.09
C THR A 144 -22.21 -15.70 1.32
N TYR A 145 -20.93 -15.43 1.62
CA TYR A 145 -20.52 -14.24 2.38
C TYR A 145 -18.99 -14.08 2.33
N GLY A 146 -18.52 -12.91 1.91
CA GLY A 146 -17.14 -12.37 2.04
C GLY A 146 -16.01 -13.37 2.26
N ASP A 147 -15.32 -13.72 1.18
CA ASP A 147 -14.10 -14.52 1.14
C ASP A 147 -13.07 -13.94 2.14
N HIS A 148 -12.97 -14.57 3.32
CA HIS A 148 -12.06 -14.17 4.38
C HIS A 148 -10.62 -14.25 3.85
N PHE A 149 -10.02 -13.11 3.58
CA PHE A 149 -8.60 -12.99 3.27
C PHE A 149 -7.77 -13.55 4.45
N PHE A 150 -7.33 -14.79 4.27
CA PHE A 150 -6.19 -15.50 4.84
C PHE A 150 -5.85 -15.24 6.31
N ARG A 151 -6.57 -15.93 7.20
CA ARG A 151 -6.06 -16.29 8.53
C ARG A 151 -5.48 -17.70 8.49
N SER A 152 -4.22 -17.87 8.11
CA SER A 152 -3.56 -19.19 8.20
C SER A 152 -2.09 -19.08 8.59
N GLN A 153 -1.68 -20.01 9.45
CA GLN A 153 -0.35 -20.13 10.05
C GLN A 153 0.71 -20.34 8.96
N THR A 154 1.75 -19.52 9.01
CA THR A 154 2.86 -19.48 8.05
C THR A 154 3.91 -20.53 8.37
N THR A 155 4.30 -21.34 7.38
CA THR A 155 5.58 -22.05 7.38
C THR A 155 6.52 -21.25 6.48
N GLN A 156 7.60 -20.71 7.05
CA GLN A 156 8.61 -19.94 6.32
C GLN A 156 9.38 -20.86 5.38
N CYS A 157 9.46 -20.52 4.09
CA CYS A 157 10.29 -21.24 3.13
C CYS A 157 11.68 -20.60 3.10
N THR A 158 12.61 -21.09 3.93
CA THR A 158 14.02 -20.74 3.84
C THR A 158 14.67 -21.54 2.70
N GLY A 159 14.54 -21.04 1.49
CA GLY A 159 15.27 -21.51 0.32
C GLY A 159 15.62 -20.31 -0.54
N ALA A 160 16.90 -20.15 -0.87
CA ALA A 160 17.46 -19.01 -1.60
C ALA A 160 16.57 -18.59 -2.78
N ILE A 161 15.98 -17.40 -2.66
CA ILE A 161 15.28 -16.74 -3.77
C ILE A 161 16.39 -16.06 -4.57
N PRO A 162 16.62 -16.45 -5.84
CA PRO A 162 17.60 -15.77 -6.65
C PRO A 162 17.09 -14.35 -6.97
N ASN A 163 17.96 -13.36 -6.80
CA ASN A 163 17.78 -12.03 -7.38
C ASN A 163 17.65 -12.21 -8.91
N ILE A 164 16.53 -11.76 -9.48
CA ILE A 164 16.32 -11.66 -10.93
C ILE A 164 16.58 -10.20 -11.31
#